data_AF-A0AB36RCS9-F1
#
_entry.id   AF-A0AB36RCS9-F1
#
_cell.length_a   1.000
_cell.length_b   1.000
_cell.length_c   1.000
_cell.angle_alpha   90.00
_cell.angle_beta   90.00
_cell.angle_gamma   90.00
#
_symmetry.space_group_name_H-M   'P 1'
#
loop_
_entity.id
_entity.type
_entity.pdbx_description
1 polymer ?
#
loop_
_entity_poly.entity_id
_entity_poly.type
_entity_poly.pdbx_seq_one_letter_code
_entity_poly.pdbx_strand_id
1 'polypeptide(L)'
;MRGRCPAGQRGARRSGNLSLLGVTLVLLCLSLFLPLTALAAELPILTGRVVDNAGIIDAATKAALTRKLADFEAKGSDQIVVATINSLDGEEIEPYA
;
A
#
# COMPACT_ATOMS: atom_id res chain seq x y z
N MET A 1 23.79 -42.54 68.07
CA MET A 1 23.82 -43.26 66.77
C MET A 1 22.76 -42.68 65.86
N ARG A 2 23.14 -42.39 64.59
CA ARG A 2 22.32 -42.38 63.36
C ARG A 2 21.09 -41.44 63.36
N GLY A 3 20.92 -40.47 62.47
CA GLY A 3 21.62 -40.06 61.26
C GLY A 3 20.74 -38.98 60.61
N ARG A 4 21.36 -37.92 60.10
CA ARG A 4 20.72 -36.93 59.21
C ARG A 4 20.44 -37.60 57.86
N CYS A 5 19.29 -37.35 57.25
CA CYS A 5 19.16 -37.38 55.79
C CYS A 5 18.29 -36.21 55.32
N PRO A 6 18.63 -35.57 54.18
CA PRO A 6 18.11 -34.26 53.79
C PRO A 6 16.97 -34.35 52.76
N ALA A 7 16.35 -33.19 52.54
CA ALA A 7 15.33 -32.92 51.54
C ALA A 7 15.78 -33.32 50.12
N GLY A 8 14.89 -33.98 49.39
CA GLY A 8 14.97 -34.16 47.94
C GLY A 8 14.00 -33.21 47.25
N GLN A 9 14.41 -31.97 47.00
CA GLN A 9 13.74 -31.08 46.05
C GLN A 9 13.93 -31.66 44.64
N ARG A 10 12.91 -32.31 44.07
CA ARG A 10 12.93 -32.68 42.65
C ARG A 10 12.38 -31.51 41.84
N GLY A 11 13.28 -30.61 41.47
CA GLY A 11 13.04 -29.63 40.42
C GLY A 11 12.78 -30.33 39.09
N ALA A 12 11.55 -30.27 38.61
CA ALA A 12 11.25 -30.55 37.21
C ALA A 12 11.42 -29.25 36.41
N ARG A 13 12.68 -28.85 36.17
CA ARG A 13 13.01 -27.86 35.14
C ARG A 13 12.73 -28.49 33.77
N ARG A 14 11.48 -28.40 33.31
CA ARG A 14 11.08 -28.64 31.91
C ARG A 14 10.22 -27.46 31.45
N SER A 15 10.81 -26.29 31.28
CA SER A 15 10.03 -25.11 30.87
C SER A 15 10.72 -24.16 29.89
N GLY A 16 12.02 -24.29 29.61
CA GLY A 16 12.73 -23.35 28.71
C GLY A 16 12.33 -23.49 27.24
N ASN A 17 12.29 -24.71 26.72
CA ASN A 17 12.05 -24.94 25.28
C ASN A 17 10.56 -24.87 24.91
N LEU A 18 9.66 -25.24 25.83
CA LEU A 18 8.21 -25.23 25.59
C LEU A 18 7.63 -23.81 25.60
N SER A 19 8.19 -22.93 26.45
CA SER A 19 7.81 -21.51 26.47
C SER A 19 8.40 -20.75 25.27
N LEU A 20 9.62 -21.08 24.84
CA LEU A 20 10.22 -20.51 23.63
C LEU A 20 9.41 -20.86 22.37
N LEU A 21 8.91 -22.10 22.28
CA LEU A 21 8.10 -22.58 21.14
C LEU A 21 6.70 -21.95 21.12
N GLY A 22 6.12 -21.68 22.29
CA GLY A 22 4.88 -20.91 22.41
C GLY A 22 5.06 -19.44 22.00
N VAL A 23 6.17 -18.81 22.40
CA VAL A 23 6.49 -17.43 22.02
C VAL A 23 6.73 -17.30 20.52
N THR A 24 7.46 -18.23 19.90
CA THR A 24 7.67 -18.20 18.45
C THR A 24 6.38 -18.44 17.67
N LEU A 25 5.49 -19.32 18.13
CA LEU A 25 4.19 -19.53 17.50
C LEU A 25 3.31 -18.28 17.58
N VAL A 26 3.28 -17.60 18.74
CA VAL A 26 2.54 -16.34 18.92
C VAL A 26 3.09 -15.24 18.01
N LEU A 27 4.42 -15.09 17.92
CA LEU A 27 5.05 -14.12 17.02
C LEU A 27 4.78 -14.43 15.55
N LEU A 28 4.81 -15.71 15.16
CA LEU A 28 4.45 -16.14 13.81
C LEU A 28 2.99 -15.78 13.51
N CYS A 29 2.05 -16.14 14.39
CA CYS A 29 0.65 -15.78 14.27
C CYS A 29 0.44 -14.27 14.19
N LEU A 30 1.16 -13.47 14.98
CA LEU A 30 1.07 -12.01 14.92
C LEU A 30 1.52 -11.46 13.55
N SER A 31 2.57 -12.06 12.96
CA SER A 31 3.09 -11.67 11.65
C SER A 31 2.10 -11.88 10.50
N LEU A 32 1.20 -12.86 10.62
CA LEU A 32 0.13 -13.11 9.64
C LEU A 32 -0.97 -12.03 9.63
N PHE A 33 -1.09 -11.25 10.71
CA PHE A 33 -2.06 -10.16 10.82
C PHE A 33 -1.46 -8.78 10.52
N LEU A 34 -0.21 -8.70 10.07
CA LEU A 34 0.36 -7.43 9.63
C LEU A 34 -0.30 -7.03 8.29
N PRO A 35 -0.90 -5.82 8.19
CA PRO A 35 -1.45 -5.36 6.93
C PRO A 35 -0.31 -5.14 5.93
N LEU A 36 -0.40 -5.79 4.78
CA LEU A 36 0.48 -5.53 3.65
C LEU A 36 -0.08 -4.32 2.91
N THR A 37 0.62 -3.18 2.96
CA THR A 37 0.23 -2.00 2.19
C THR A 37 0.56 -2.27 0.72
N ALA A 38 -0.47 -2.41 -0.12
CA ALA A 38 -0.29 -2.36 -1.56
C ALA A 38 0.03 -0.92 -1.96
N LEU A 39 1.15 -0.72 -2.66
CA LEU A 39 1.43 0.55 -3.34
C LEU A 39 0.66 0.51 -4.66
N ALA A 40 -0.30 1.42 -4.81
CA ALA A 40 -0.99 1.65 -6.07
C ALA A 40 -0.56 3.01 -6.62
N ALA A 41 -0.46 3.10 -7.94
CA ALA A 41 -0.23 4.34 -8.66
C ALA A 41 -1.17 5.46 -8.16
N GLU A 42 -0.60 6.61 -7.79
CA GLU A 42 -1.38 7.76 -7.36
C GLU A 42 -1.96 8.48 -8.58
N LEU A 43 -3.24 8.24 -8.86
CA LEU A 43 -3.92 8.86 -9.99
C LEU A 43 -4.15 10.36 -9.73
N PRO A 44 -3.89 11.22 -10.74
CA PRO A 44 -4.15 12.65 -10.60
C PRO A 44 -5.64 12.90 -10.39
N ILE A 45 -5.97 13.79 -9.45
CA ILE A 45 -7.36 14.19 -9.18
C ILE A 45 -7.92 14.90 -10.41
N LEU A 46 -9.02 14.38 -10.94
CA LEU A 46 -9.68 14.95 -12.11
C LEU A 46 -10.47 16.21 -11.73
N THR A 47 -9.87 17.38 -11.91
CA THR A 47 -10.55 18.68 -11.70
C THR A 47 -11.25 19.20 -12.95
N GLY A 48 -11.14 18.48 -14.07
CA GLY A 48 -11.72 18.83 -15.36
C GLY A 48 -11.19 17.93 -16.49
N ARG A 49 -11.49 18.30 -17.74
CA ARG A 49 -11.10 17.51 -18.93
C ARG A 49 -9.60 17.58 -19.25
N VAL A 50 -8.89 18.56 -18.70
CA VAL A 50 -7.42 18.68 -18.82
C VAL A 50 -6.82 19.01 -17.45
N VAL A 51 -6.04 18.07 -16.91
CA VAL A 51 -5.26 18.21 -15.67
C VAL A 51 -3.80 18.21 -16.06
N ASP A 52 -3.11 19.34 -15.90
CA ASP A 52 -1.70 19.47 -16.28
C ASP A 52 -0.83 19.66 -15.04
N ASN A 53 -0.51 18.56 -14.34
CA ASN A 53 0.34 18.64 -13.15
C ASN A 53 1.82 18.78 -13.52
N ALA A 54 2.21 18.32 -14.72
CA ALA A 54 3.58 18.49 -15.22
C ALA A 54 3.89 19.92 -15.70
N GLY A 55 2.86 20.75 -15.96
CA GLY A 55 3.02 22.13 -16.39
C GLY A 55 3.60 22.26 -17.81
N ILE A 56 3.36 21.27 -18.67
CA ILE A 56 3.93 21.19 -20.02
C ILE A 56 2.96 21.68 -21.11
N ILE A 57 1.71 21.96 -20.76
CA ILE A 57 0.67 22.41 -21.71
C ILE A 57 0.47 23.92 -21.54
N ASP A 58 0.71 24.69 -22.60
CA ASP A 58 0.46 26.13 -22.57
C ASP A 58 -1.05 26.45 -22.44
N ALA A 59 -1.36 27.65 -21.94
CA ALA A 59 -2.73 28.05 -21.63
C ALA A 59 -3.67 28.03 -22.84
N ALA A 60 -3.19 28.41 -24.04
CA ALA A 60 -4.01 28.42 -25.23
C ALA A 60 -4.34 26.99 -25.68
N THR A 61 -3.35 26.09 -25.66
CA THR A 61 -3.54 24.66 -25.94
C THR A 61 -4.47 24.02 -24.93
N LYS A 62 -4.30 24.28 -23.62
CA LYS A 62 -5.18 23.75 -22.57
C LYS A 62 -6.64 24.19 -22.77
N ALA A 63 -6.87 25.46 -23.12
CA ALA A 63 -8.21 25.98 -23.40
C ALA A 63 -8.82 25.33 -24.65
N ALA A 64 -8.03 25.17 -25.72
CA ALA A 64 -8.47 24.53 -26.96
C ALA A 64 -8.84 23.06 -26.75
N LEU A 65 -8.00 22.30 -26.02
CA LEU A 65 -8.27 20.91 -25.64
C LEU A 65 -9.53 20.81 -24.79
N THR A 66 -9.66 21.64 -23.75
CA THR A 66 -10.83 21.64 -22.87
C THR A 66 -12.13 21.82 -23.65
N ARG A 67 -12.16 22.79 -24.60
CA ARG A 67 -13.33 23.02 -25.45
C ARG A 67 -13.61 21.83 -26.37
N LYS A 68 -12.58 21.31 -27.04
CA LYS A 68 -12.72 20.18 -27.96
C LYS A 68 -13.28 18.93 -27.26
N LEU A 69 -12.79 18.63 -26.06
CA LEU A 69 -13.23 17.49 -25.27
C LEU A 69 -14.66 17.70 -24.74
N ALA A 70 -15.03 18.92 -24.36
CA ALA A 70 -16.40 19.24 -23.98
C ALA A 70 -17.38 19.10 -25.15
N ASP A 71 -16.99 19.57 -26.35
CA ASP A 71 -17.80 19.43 -27.56
C ASP A 71 -17.95 17.96 -27.97
N PHE A 72 -16.95 17.12 -27.72
CA PHE A 72 -17.00 15.68 -27.97
C PHE A 72 -17.99 14.99 -27.02
N GLU A 73 -17.88 15.27 -25.72
CA GLU A 73 -18.79 14.74 -24.70
C GLU A 73 -20.24 15.19 -24.96
N ALA A 74 -20.46 16.43 -25.37
CA ALA A 74 -21.80 16.92 -25.73
C ALA A 74 -22.41 16.20 -26.94
N LYS A 75 -21.59 15.66 -27.85
CA LYS A 75 -22.05 14.93 -29.04
C LYS A 75 -22.30 13.45 -28.78
N GLY A 76 -21.47 12.83 -27.95
CA GLY A 76 -21.41 11.37 -27.79
C GLY A 76 -21.69 10.86 -26.38
N SER A 77 -21.87 11.73 -25.38
CA SER A 77 -21.90 11.42 -23.94
C SER A 77 -20.61 10.83 -23.36
N ASP A 78 -19.71 10.31 -24.19
CA ASP A 78 -18.40 9.81 -23.77
C ASP A 78 -17.48 10.94 -23.31
N GLN A 79 -16.87 10.75 -22.14
CA GLN A 79 -15.90 11.69 -21.59
C GLN A 79 -14.47 11.22 -21.86
N ILE A 80 -13.65 12.13 -22.37
CA ILE A 80 -12.21 11.95 -22.52
C ILE A 80 -11.50 12.98 -21.66
N VAL A 81 -10.53 12.53 -20.88
CA VAL A 81 -9.71 13.36 -19.98
C VAL A 81 -8.24 13.22 -20.36
N VAL A 82 -7.53 14.34 -20.36
CA VAL A 82 -6.08 14.39 -20.57
C VAL A 82 -5.44 14.77 -19.24
N ALA A 83 -4.61 13.89 -18.70
CA ALA A 83 -3.83 14.15 -17.50
C ALA A 83 -2.33 14.11 -17.82
N THR A 84 -1.57 15.04 -17.25
CA THR A 84 -0.10 14.99 -17.23
C THR A 84 0.37 14.91 -15.78
N ILE A 85 1.43 14.15 -15.54
CA ILE A 85 2.09 13.96 -14.25
C ILE A 85 3.60 14.07 -14.48
N ASN A 86 4.33 14.47 -13.43
CA ASN A 86 5.77 14.74 -13.53
C ASN A 86 6.61 13.47 -13.76
N SER A 87 6.11 12.32 -13.29
CA SER A 87 6.84 11.06 -13.24
C SER A 87 5.84 9.91 -13.05
N LEU A 88 6.18 8.71 -13.51
CA LEU A 88 5.52 7.45 -13.15
C LEU A 88 6.19 6.76 -11.95
N ASP A 89 7.24 7.37 -11.41
CA ASP A 89 8.06 6.87 -10.30
C ASP A 89 8.68 5.49 -10.55
N GLY A 90 8.94 5.21 -11.82
CA GLY A 90 9.49 3.93 -12.28
C GLY A 90 8.45 2.82 -12.40
N GLU A 91 7.16 3.12 -12.19
CA GLU A 91 6.06 2.21 -12.46
C GLU A 91 5.68 2.19 -13.95
N GLU A 92 4.99 1.11 -14.33
CA GLU A 92 4.37 0.96 -15.64
C GLU A 92 3.22 1.96 -15.82
N ILE A 93 2.83 2.26 -17.06
CA ILE A 93 1.80 3.27 -17.38
C ILE A 93 0.37 2.68 -17.32
N GLU A 94 0.24 1.37 -17.51
CA GLU A 94 -1.02 0.62 -17.59
C GLU A 94 -1.93 0.80 -16.37
N PRO A 95 -1.42 0.90 -15.12
CA PRO A 95 -2.28 1.22 -13.96
C PRO A 95 -2.96 2.59 -14.05
N TYR A 96 -2.55 3.47 -14.96
CA TYR A 96 -3.08 4.82 -15.13
C TYR A 96 -4.17 4.95 -16.21
N ALA A 97 -4.47 3.90 -17.00
CA ALA A 97 -5.40 3.97 -18.14
C ALA A 97 -6.23 2.70 -18.38
#